data_AF-A0A1F5PG84-F1
#
_entry.id   AF-A0A1F5PG84-F1
#
_cell.length_a   1.000
_cell.length_b   1.000
_cell.length_c   1.000
_cell.angle_alpha   90.00
_cell.angle_beta   90.00
_cell.angle_gamma   90.00
#
_symmetry.space_group_name_H-M   'P 1'
#
loop_
_entity.id
_entity.type
_entity.pdbx_description
1 polymer ?
#
loop_
_entity_poly.entity_id
_entity_poly.type
_entity_poly.pdbx_seq_one_letter_code
_entity_poly.pdbx_strand_id
1 'polypeptide(L)'
;MINNKNLILMATLVLLLGYLVIRFNSKYSSVPATSEVNPPASKELSGEEYATTKEKFLDLIVNHDPRVALAGLREEVKTDNALLRSCHALVHEIGRAAYEKYGDFGEAIKYQDEICNSGYLHGVIEAYFSNVADVFVAIKAVCDPYPVGTYLSWECYHGVGHGNMYYTSNNLPRSLELCDRFDDSFAQAACANGVFMENFNTDQKLHPSAFLKADDPLYPCAEQTGQHKNDCYLYAPTYYLSLHKNDYTDALKWCEGAESPYVTTCVQGVGSQAIKENINNPKFIEKVCMSNTKTQIDACIVGMIGLFINHYGSLEPAEELCEQLEKSNRRACYLSIQSSSRLFAN
;
A
#
# COMPACT_ATOMS: atom_id res chain seq x y z
N MET A 1 62.53 -20.23 33.87
CA MET A 1 63.18 -20.55 32.58
C MET A 1 62.16 -21.26 31.70
N ILE A 2 61.42 -20.50 30.88
CA ILE A 2 60.50 -21.07 29.89
C ILE A 2 61.37 -21.61 28.75
N ASN A 3 61.26 -22.91 28.51
CA ASN A 3 62.10 -23.65 27.59
C ASN A 3 61.87 -23.16 26.14
N ASN A 4 62.93 -22.70 25.45
CA ASN A 4 62.87 -22.08 24.12
C ASN A 4 62.14 -22.95 23.07
N LYS A 5 62.08 -24.27 23.28
CA LYS A 5 61.32 -25.19 22.41
C LYS A 5 59.80 -25.00 22.48
N ASN A 6 59.25 -24.62 23.63
CA ASN A 6 57.80 -24.42 23.81
C ASN A 6 57.32 -23.07 23.23
N LEU A 7 58.21 -22.07 23.20
CA LEU A 7 57.91 -20.76 22.62
C LEU A 7 57.82 -20.84 21.08
N ILE A 8 58.70 -21.64 20.46
CA ILE A 8 58.68 -21.88 19.01
C ILE A 8 57.44 -22.68 18.60
N LEU A 9 57.05 -23.70 19.38
CA LEU A 9 55.85 -24.50 19.09
C LEU A 9 54.56 -23.66 19.15
N MET A 10 54.43 -22.78 20.16
CA MET A 10 53.27 -21.88 20.25
C MET A 10 53.24 -20.86 19.11
N ALA A 11 54.39 -20.28 18.73
CA ALA A 11 54.45 -19.33 17.63
C ALA A 11 54.03 -19.98 16.29
N THR A 12 54.43 -21.23 16.04
CA THR A 12 54.00 -21.97 14.84
C THR A 12 52.52 -22.32 14.85
N LEU A 13 51.92 -22.62 16.01
CA LEU A 13 50.51 -22.96 16.12
C LEU A 13 49.61 -21.72 15.88
N VAL A 14 50.01 -20.55 16.39
CA VAL A 14 49.30 -19.28 16.18
C VAL A 14 49.35 -18.84 14.72
N LEU A 15 50.49 -19.03 14.04
CA LEU A 15 50.62 -18.73 12.61
C LEU A 15 49.78 -19.67 11.74
N LEU A 16 49.72 -20.97 12.07
CA LEU A 16 48.87 -21.94 11.35
C LEU A 16 47.37 -21.68 11.56
N LEU A 17 46.96 -21.35 12.79
CA LEU A 17 45.57 -20.97 13.09
C LEU A 17 45.19 -19.63 12.43
N GLY A 18 46.09 -18.65 12.44
CA GLY A 18 45.89 -17.37 11.73
C GLY A 18 45.76 -17.56 10.22
N TYR A 19 46.58 -18.43 9.61
CA TYR A 19 46.50 -18.73 8.18
C TYR A 19 45.23 -19.49 7.79
N LEU A 20 44.73 -20.38 8.67
CA LEU A 20 43.45 -21.07 8.50
C LEU A 20 42.24 -20.13 8.62
N VAL A 21 42.26 -19.17 9.56
CA VAL A 21 41.21 -18.15 9.71
C VAL A 21 41.19 -17.20 8.49
N ILE A 22 42.35 -16.79 7.98
CA ILE A 22 42.44 -15.96 6.77
C ILE A 22 41.92 -16.72 5.53
N ARG A 23 42.21 -18.02 5.40
CA ARG A 23 41.67 -18.84 4.30
C ARG A 23 40.20 -19.21 4.43
N PHE A 24 39.65 -19.27 5.65
CA PHE A 24 38.21 -19.44 5.86
C PHE A 24 37.43 -18.14 5.59
N ASN A 25 37.96 -16.97 5.99
CA ASN A 25 37.33 -15.67 5.69
C ASN A 25 37.43 -15.29 4.20
N SER A 26 38.47 -15.73 3.50
CA SER A 26 38.62 -15.49 2.06
C SER A 26 37.61 -16.25 1.19
N LYS A 27 36.94 -17.30 1.71
CA LYS A 27 35.93 -18.08 0.96
C LYS A 27 34.49 -17.60 1.15
N TYR A 28 34.24 -16.61 2.01
CA TYR A 28 32.89 -16.16 2.36
C TYR A 28 32.57 -14.69 2.01
N SER A 29 33.34 -14.06 1.12
CA SER A 29 32.99 -12.71 0.65
C SER A 29 33.30 -12.53 -0.82
N SER A 30 32.42 -13.12 -1.63
CA SER A 30 32.03 -12.58 -2.93
C SER A 30 30.74 -13.28 -3.34
N VAL A 31 29.63 -12.88 -2.71
CA VAL A 31 28.33 -13.03 -3.39
C VAL A 31 28.47 -12.17 -4.65
N PRO A 32 28.36 -12.75 -5.86
CA PRO A 32 28.36 -11.93 -7.06
C PRO A 32 27.17 -10.99 -6.94
N ALA A 33 27.40 -9.69 -7.11
CA ALA A 33 26.32 -8.72 -7.24
C ALA A 33 25.37 -9.22 -8.32
N THR A 34 24.19 -9.69 -7.91
CA THR A 34 23.14 -10.09 -8.84
C THR A 34 22.80 -8.87 -9.67
N SER A 35 23.00 -9.01 -10.97
CA SER A 35 22.55 -8.12 -12.03
C SER A 35 21.19 -7.49 -11.70
N GLU A 36 21.14 -6.16 -11.71
CA GLU A 36 19.97 -5.27 -11.71
C GLU A 36 18.61 -5.96 -11.50
N VAL A 37 18.19 -6.07 -10.23
CA VAL A 37 16.81 -6.44 -9.89
C VAL A 37 15.85 -5.28 -10.20
N ASN A 38 16.35 -4.07 -10.41
CA ASN A 38 15.51 -2.91 -10.67
C ASN A 38 15.24 -2.79 -12.18
N PRO A 39 14.01 -3.04 -12.66
CA PRO A 39 13.63 -2.57 -13.99
C PRO A 39 13.86 -1.05 -14.07
N PRO A 40 14.02 -0.48 -15.28
CA PRO A 40 14.07 0.96 -15.43
C PRO A 40 12.87 1.55 -14.71
N ALA A 41 13.12 2.57 -13.87
CA ALA A 41 12.09 3.23 -13.08
C ALA A 41 10.86 3.45 -13.98
N SER A 42 9.71 2.84 -13.65
CA SER A 42 8.49 3.17 -14.37
C SER A 42 8.25 4.65 -14.13
N LYS A 43 8.28 5.41 -15.22
CA LYS A 43 8.12 6.86 -15.21
C LYS A 43 6.78 7.17 -14.54
N GLU A 44 6.75 8.02 -13.54
CA GLU A 44 5.47 8.60 -13.08
C GLU A 44 5.02 9.67 -14.07
N LEU A 45 3.71 9.92 -14.14
CA LEU A 45 3.22 11.11 -14.82
C LEU A 45 3.85 12.37 -14.17
N SER A 46 4.36 13.27 -15.00
CA SER A 46 4.65 14.64 -14.57
C SER A 46 3.36 15.35 -14.15
N GLY A 47 3.48 16.49 -13.45
CA GLY A 47 2.30 17.26 -13.05
C GLY A 47 1.44 17.72 -14.24
N GLU A 48 2.08 18.03 -15.37
CA GLU A 48 1.40 18.39 -16.61
C GLU A 48 0.72 17.17 -17.25
N GLU A 49 1.43 16.05 -17.38
CA GLU A 49 0.84 14.79 -17.90
C GLU A 49 -0.34 14.32 -17.05
N TYR A 50 -0.25 14.43 -15.71
CA TYR A 50 -1.36 14.13 -14.80
C TYR A 50 -2.54 15.08 -15.02
N ALA A 51 -2.30 16.39 -15.11
CA ALA A 51 -3.36 17.38 -15.32
C ALA A 51 -4.10 17.14 -16.64
N THR A 52 -3.38 16.94 -17.74
CA THR A 52 -3.97 16.63 -19.06
C THR A 52 -4.74 15.31 -19.04
N THR A 53 -4.21 14.28 -18.38
CA THR A 53 -4.86 12.98 -18.25
C THR A 53 -6.15 13.09 -17.44
N LYS A 54 -6.11 13.83 -16.33
CA LYS A 54 -7.27 14.13 -15.51
C LYS A 54 -8.35 14.82 -16.36
N GLU A 55 -8.01 15.92 -17.03
CA GLU A 55 -8.95 16.66 -17.90
C GLU A 55 -9.60 15.76 -18.94
N LYS A 56 -8.81 14.92 -19.63
CA LYS A 56 -9.31 13.93 -20.60
C LYS A 56 -10.40 13.02 -20.01
N PHE A 57 -10.22 12.48 -18.81
CA PHE A 57 -11.21 11.60 -18.19
C PHE A 57 -12.41 12.37 -17.62
N LEU A 58 -12.19 13.58 -17.09
CA LEU A 58 -13.27 14.42 -16.58
C LEU A 58 -14.20 14.94 -17.70
N ASP A 59 -13.65 15.23 -18.89
CA ASP A 59 -14.44 15.62 -20.06
C ASP A 59 -15.45 14.53 -20.48
N LEU A 60 -15.11 13.26 -20.26
CA LEU A 60 -16.04 12.15 -20.51
C LEU A 60 -17.23 12.19 -19.55
N ILE A 61 -17.02 12.59 -18.29
CA ILE A 61 -18.08 12.68 -17.28
C ILE A 61 -19.11 13.72 -17.67
N VAL A 62 -18.74 14.81 -18.35
CA VAL A 62 -19.69 15.86 -18.77
C VAL A 62 -20.81 15.27 -19.64
N ASN A 63 -20.46 14.47 -20.66
CA ASN A 63 -21.40 14.01 -21.69
C ASN A 63 -21.80 12.54 -21.56
N HIS A 64 -21.08 11.74 -20.77
CA HIS A 64 -21.31 10.31 -20.61
C HIS A 64 -21.50 9.91 -19.15
N ASP A 65 -21.94 8.69 -18.91
CA ASP A 65 -21.91 8.15 -17.55
C ASP A 65 -20.46 7.80 -17.14
N PRO A 66 -20.17 7.72 -15.82
CA PRO A 66 -18.82 7.47 -15.33
C PRO A 66 -18.18 6.16 -15.81
N ARG A 67 -18.97 5.15 -16.22
CA ARG A 67 -18.43 3.86 -16.67
C ARG A 67 -17.59 4.01 -17.93
N VAL A 68 -17.89 5.00 -18.79
CA VAL A 68 -17.08 5.26 -19.99
C VAL A 68 -15.66 5.67 -19.63
N ALA A 69 -15.50 6.57 -18.65
CA ALA A 69 -14.18 6.99 -18.17
C ALA A 69 -13.44 5.85 -17.46
N LEU A 70 -14.13 5.12 -16.58
CA LEU A 70 -13.56 3.99 -15.83
C LEU A 70 -13.11 2.86 -16.76
N ALA A 71 -13.91 2.52 -17.78
CA ALA A 71 -13.55 1.52 -18.78
C ALA A 71 -12.36 1.97 -19.64
N GLY A 72 -12.31 3.25 -20.03
CA GLY A 72 -11.16 3.80 -20.76
C GLY A 72 -9.87 3.72 -19.94
N LEU A 73 -9.92 4.14 -18.67
CA LEU A 73 -8.79 4.07 -17.76
C LEU A 73 -8.32 2.61 -17.56
N ARG A 74 -9.26 1.66 -17.42
CA ARG A 74 -8.97 0.22 -17.30
C ARG A 74 -8.15 -0.32 -18.45
N GLU A 75 -8.41 0.09 -19.68
CA GLU A 75 -7.65 -0.37 -20.83
C GLU A 75 -6.28 0.30 -20.91
N GLU A 76 -6.18 1.60 -20.61
CA GLU A 76 -4.92 2.32 -20.70
C GLU A 76 -3.88 1.85 -19.67
N VAL A 77 -4.29 1.60 -18.42
CA VAL A 77 -3.38 1.16 -17.34
C VAL A 77 -2.79 -0.25 -17.55
N LYS A 78 -3.33 -1.06 -18.48
CA LYS A 78 -2.75 -2.36 -18.84
C LYS A 78 -1.40 -2.23 -19.54
N THR A 79 -1.17 -1.11 -20.21
CA THR A 79 0.03 -0.90 -21.05
C THR A 79 0.82 0.35 -20.66
N ASP A 80 0.19 1.29 -19.98
CA ASP A 80 0.82 2.50 -19.47
C ASP A 80 1.09 2.39 -17.95
N ASN A 81 2.32 2.01 -17.60
CA ASN A 81 2.76 1.92 -16.20
C ASN A 81 2.82 3.28 -15.50
N ALA A 82 2.99 4.39 -16.24
CA ALA A 82 3.00 5.72 -15.66
C ALA A 82 1.60 6.11 -15.21
N LEU A 83 0.62 5.86 -16.07
CA LEU A 83 -0.79 6.03 -15.76
C LEU A 83 -1.25 5.11 -14.62
N LEU A 84 -0.83 3.85 -14.62
CA LEU A 84 -1.16 2.88 -13.57
C LEU A 84 -0.79 3.42 -12.17
N ARG A 85 0.40 4.02 -12.02
CA ARG A 85 0.85 4.60 -10.75
C ARG A 85 -0.05 5.72 -10.24
N SER A 86 -0.65 6.50 -11.15
CA SER A 86 -1.59 7.58 -10.82
C SER A 86 -3.06 7.14 -10.85
N CYS A 87 -3.34 5.87 -11.13
CA CYS A 87 -4.70 5.42 -11.40
C CYS A 87 -5.64 5.62 -10.20
N HIS A 88 -5.19 5.31 -8.98
CA HIS A 88 -5.99 5.50 -7.76
C HIS A 88 -6.42 6.97 -7.58
N ALA A 89 -5.48 7.90 -7.70
CA ALA A 89 -5.79 9.33 -7.60
C ALA A 89 -6.71 9.80 -8.75
N LEU A 90 -6.56 9.26 -9.97
CA LEU A 90 -7.44 9.61 -11.08
C LEU A 90 -8.88 9.10 -10.88
N VAL A 91 -9.07 7.90 -10.32
CA VAL A 91 -10.44 7.41 -10.05
C VAL A 91 -11.11 8.19 -8.91
N HIS A 92 -10.36 8.78 -7.96
CA HIS A 92 -10.91 9.75 -7.01
C HIS A 92 -11.49 10.98 -7.75
N GLU A 93 -10.72 11.56 -8.69
CA GLU A 93 -11.17 12.70 -9.49
C GLU A 93 -12.45 12.38 -10.29
N ILE A 94 -12.50 11.19 -10.90
CA ILE A 94 -13.69 10.71 -11.62
C ILE A 94 -14.88 10.57 -10.67
N GLY A 95 -14.68 10.01 -9.46
CA GLY A 95 -15.72 9.89 -8.43
C GLY A 95 -16.24 11.24 -7.96
N ARG A 96 -15.36 12.20 -7.68
CA ARG A 96 -15.73 13.58 -7.29
C ARG A 96 -16.56 14.26 -8.38
N ALA A 97 -16.10 14.19 -9.63
CA ALA A 97 -16.82 14.75 -10.77
C ALA A 97 -18.17 14.07 -11.02
N ALA A 98 -18.27 12.76 -10.76
CA ALA A 98 -19.55 12.06 -10.84
C ALA A 98 -20.54 12.58 -9.78
N TYR A 99 -20.11 12.76 -8.53
CA TYR A 99 -20.97 13.37 -7.51
C TYR A 99 -21.40 14.79 -7.90
N GLU A 100 -20.48 15.63 -8.40
CA GLU A 100 -20.82 16.98 -8.89
C GLU A 100 -21.86 16.96 -10.01
N LYS A 101 -21.76 15.99 -10.93
CA LYS A 101 -22.72 15.82 -12.03
C LYS A 101 -24.12 15.42 -11.54
N TYR A 102 -24.21 14.46 -10.63
CA TYR A 102 -25.49 13.87 -10.23
C TYR A 102 -26.13 14.57 -9.03
N GLY A 103 -25.33 15.23 -8.19
CA GLY A 103 -25.79 15.97 -7.00
C GLY A 103 -26.35 15.08 -5.88
N ASP A 104 -26.32 13.76 -6.05
CA ASP A 104 -26.84 12.78 -5.09
C ASP A 104 -25.87 11.60 -4.97
N PHE A 105 -25.64 11.16 -3.72
CA PHE A 105 -24.73 10.06 -3.41
C PHE A 105 -25.22 8.74 -4.01
N GLY A 106 -26.50 8.42 -3.82
CA GLY A 106 -27.12 7.18 -4.30
C GLY A 106 -27.11 7.07 -5.82
N GLU A 107 -27.32 8.18 -6.54
CA GLU A 107 -27.20 8.22 -8.00
C GLU A 107 -25.75 8.04 -8.48
N ALA A 108 -24.78 8.69 -7.83
CA ALA A 108 -23.37 8.60 -8.21
C ALA A 108 -22.79 7.18 -8.00
N ILE A 109 -23.13 6.49 -6.91
CA ILE A 109 -22.60 5.15 -6.62
C ILE A 109 -23.18 4.04 -7.51
N LYS A 110 -24.22 4.30 -8.32
CA LYS A 110 -24.72 3.33 -9.32
C LYS A 110 -23.66 2.95 -10.35
N TYR A 111 -22.60 3.74 -10.47
CA TYR A 111 -21.48 3.55 -11.39
C TYR A 111 -20.22 3.07 -10.69
N GLN A 112 -20.32 2.61 -9.43
CA GLN A 112 -19.21 2.06 -8.66
C GLN A 112 -18.46 0.96 -9.44
N ASP A 113 -17.14 1.04 -9.37
CA ASP A 113 -16.18 0.09 -9.94
C ASP A 113 -14.98 0.02 -8.99
N GLU A 114 -14.49 -1.19 -8.74
CA GLU A 114 -13.39 -1.47 -7.81
C GLU A 114 -12.00 -1.22 -8.41
N ILE A 115 -11.92 -0.87 -9.71
CA ILE A 115 -10.65 -0.62 -10.38
C ILE A 115 -9.78 0.38 -9.61
N CYS A 116 -8.50 0.05 -9.51
CA CYS A 116 -7.52 0.89 -8.83
C CYS A 116 -7.90 1.14 -7.37
N ASN A 117 -8.35 0.08 -6.71
CA ASN A 117 -8.60 0.01 -5.27
C ASN A 117 -9.78 0.89 -4.86
N SER A 118 -10.91 0.69 -5.55
CA SER A 118 -12.21 1.30 -5.22
C SER A 118 -12.22 2.82 -5.15
N GLY A 119 -11.21 3.49 -5.73
CA GLY A 119 -11.03 4.92 -5.53
C GLY A 119 -12.17 5.78 -6.12
N TYR A 120 -12.96 5.24 -7.06
CA TYR A 120 -14.19 5.91 -7.49
C TYR A 120 -15.15 6.15 -6.32
N LEU A 121 -15.41 5.12 -5.50
CA LEU A 121 -16.28 5.24 -4.33
C LEU A 121 -15.72 6.27 -3.34
N HIS A 122 -14.41 6.26 -3.12
CA HIS A 122 -13.75 7.21 -2.21
C HIS A 122 -13.95 8.65 -2.69
N GLY A 123 -13.73 8.92 -3.98
CA GLY A 123 -13.98 10.24 -4.57
C GLY A 123 -15.44 10.69 -4.46
N VAL A 124 -16.40 9.79 -4.63
CA VAL A 124 -17.82 10.13 -4.42
C VAL A 124 -18.07 10.52 -2.95
N ILE A 125 -17.49 9.80 -1.98
CA ILE A 125 -17.62 10.09 -0.54
C ILE A 125 -16.96 11.43 -0.18
N GLU A 126 -15.76 11.71 -0.72
CA GLU A 126 -15.04 12.98 -0.53
C GLU A 126 -15.89 14.20 -0.94
N ALA A 127 -16.45 14.15 -2.16
CA ALA A 127 -17.30 15.22 -2.66
C ALA A 127 -18.61 15.31 -1.88
N TYR A 128 -19.22 14.17 -1.52
CA TYR A 128 -20.44 14.14 -0.72
C TYR A 128 -20.26 14.83 0.64
N PHE A 129 -19.22 14.48 1.40
CA PHE A 129 -18.97 15.05 2.73
C PHE A 129 -18.70 16.55 2.70
N SER A 130 -18.17 17.06 1.59
CA SER A 130 -17.91 18.50 1.41
C SER A 130 -19.15 19.32 1.07
N ASN A 131 -20.26 18.66 0.68
CA ASN A 131 -21.47 19.32 0.21
C ASN A 131 -22.69 19.11 1.14
N VAL A 132 -22.59 18.24 2.14
CA VAL A 132 -23.66 18.02 3.12
C VAL A 132 -23.68 19.09 4.21
N ALA A 133 -24.89 19.42 4.68
CA ALA A 133 -25.08 20.36 5.79
C ALA A 133 -24.60 19.79 7.13
N ASP A 134 -24.74 18.49 7.34
CA ASP A 134 -24.29 17.80 8.56
C ASP A 134 -23.48 16.55 8.19
N VAL A 135 -22.16 16.72 8.15
CA VAL A 135 -21.22 15.64 7.85
C VAL A 135 -21.27 14.50 8.87
N PHE A 136 -21.63 14.77 10.12
CA PHE A 136 -21.63 13.73 11.16
C PHE A 136 -22.77 12.75 10.96
N VAL A 137 -23.93 13.22 10.49
CA VAL A 137 -25.04 12.37 10.08
C VAL A 137 -24.65 11.58 8.83
N ALA A 138 -24.03 12.25 7.85
CA ALA A 138 -23.60 11.61 6.60
C ALA A 138 -22.59 10.47 6.84
N ILE A 139 -21.55 10.70 7.65
CA ILE A 139 -20.54 9.71 8.03
C ILE A 139 -21.18 8.43 8.58
N LYS A 140 -22.22 8.56 9.42
CA LYS A 140 -22.87 7.41 10.05
C LYS A 140 -23.75 6.61 9.10
N ALA A 141 -24.37 7.26 8.11
CA ALA A 141 -25.40 6.65 7.27
C ALA A 141 -24.91 6.21 5.88
N VAL A 142 -23.79 6.77 5.40
CA VAL A 142 -23.32 6.57 4.01
C VAL A 142 -23.09 5.10 3.64
N CYS A 143 -22.74 4.26 4.62
CA CYS A 143 -22.49 2.84 4.43
C CYS A 143 -23.67 1.92 4.79
N ASP A 144 -24.82 2.46 5.22
CA ASP A 144 -26.03 1.69 5.54
C ASP A 144 -26.52 0.77 4.40
N PRO A 145 -26.34 1.09 3.10
CA PRO A 145 -26.72 0.20 2.01
C PRO A 145 -25.91 -1.11 1.94
N TYR A 146 -24.75 -1.19 2.60
CA TYR A 146 -23.85 -2.34 2.51
C TYR A 146 -23.93 -3.20 3.78
N PRO A 147 -24.15 -4.52 3.67
CA PRO A 147 -24.15 -5.40 4.84
C PRO A 147 -22.80 -5.36 5.58
N VAL A 148 -22.82 -5.08 6.88
CA VAL A 148 -21.62 -4.99 7.71
C VAL A 148 -20.82 -6.30 7.69
N GLY A 149 -19.50 -6.19 7.56
CA GLY A 149 -18.59 -7.33 7.50
C GLY A 149 -18.33 -7.86 6.09
N THR A 150 -18.97 -7.29 5.07
CA THR A 150 -18.70 -7.59 3.66
C THR A 150 -17.57 -6.71 3.09
N TYR A 151 -16.98 -7.14 1.99
CA TYR A 151 -15.97 -6.40 1.24
C TYR A 151 -16.46 -4.99 0.88
N LEU A 152 -17.66 -4.86 0.32
CA LEU A 152 -18.22 -3.55 -0.06
C LEU A 152 -18.45 -2.65 1.16
N SER A 153 -18.86 -3.21 2.30
CA SER A 153 -18.96 -2.42 3.54
C SER A 153 -17.57 -1.98 4.04
N TRP A 154 -16.54 -2.82 3.90
CA TRP A 154 -15.17 -2.46 4.26
C TRP A 154 -14.66 -1.32 3.37
N GLU A 155 -14.82 -1.42 2.05
CA GLU A 155 -14.42 -0.37 1.09
C GLU A 155 -15.19 0.93 1.33
N CYS A 156 -16.48 0.85 1.67
CA CYS A 156 -17.25 2.05 2.03
C CYS A 156 -16.68 2.73 3.27
N TYR A 157 -16.49 2.01 4.39
CA TYR A 157 -15.93 2.60 5.60
C TYR A 157 -14.48 3.08 5.40
N HIS A 158 -13.69 2.36 4.61
CA HIS A 158 -12.37 2.82 4.18
C HIS A 158 -12.48 4.15 3.44
N GLY A 159 -13.38 4.29 2.47
CA GLY A 159 -13.69 5.53 1.76
C GLY A 159 -14.19 6.65 2.66
N VAL A 160 -14.92 6.35 3.75
CA VAL A 160 -15.24 7.34 4.80
C VAL A 160 -13.96 7.91 5.44
N GLY A 161 -12.93 7.11 5.62
CA GLY A 161 -11.62 7.58 6.09
C GLY A 161 -10.98 8.61 5.15
N HIS A 162 -11.02 8.36 3.84
CA HIS A 162 -10.60 9.34 2.82
C HIS A 162 -11.45 10.61 2.89
N GLY A 163 -12.77 10.47 2.93
CA GLY A 163 -13.69 11.59 3.08
C GLY A 163 -13.45 12.43 4.33
N ASN A 164 -13.11 11.81 5.47
CA ASN A 164 -12.75 12.50 6.70
C ASN A 164 -11.45 13.28 6.56
N MET A 165 -10.44 12.70 5.90
CA MET A 165 -9.18 13.39 5.59
C MET A 165 -9.42 14.59 4.68
N TYR A 166 -10.22 14.43 3.63
CA TYR A 166 -10.60 15.53 2.75
C TYR A 166 -11.37 16.64 3.49
N TYR A 167 -12.42 16.28 4.22
CA TYR A 167 -13.27 17.22 4.98
C TYR A 167 -12.48 18.01 6.04
N THR A 168 -11.52 17.35 6.71
CA THR A 168 -10.71 17.98 7.77
C THR A 168 -9.45 18.66 7.24
N SER A 169 -9.25 18.70 5.92
CA SER A 169 -8.04 19.23 5.29
C SER A 169 -6.76 18.52 5.78
N ASN A 170 -6.78 17.18 5.73
CA ASN A 170 -5.71 16.27 6.13
C ASN A 170 -5.26 16.42 7.60
N ASN A 171 -6.20 16.75 8.49
CA ASN A 171 -5.94 16.76 9.94
C ASN A 171 -6.10 15.35 10.51
N LEU A 172 -4.99 14.61 10.58
CA LEU A 172 -4.96 13.21 11.01
C LEU A 172 -5.68 12.94 12.35
N PRO A 173 -5.37 13.60 13.48
CA PRO A 173 -6.08 13.37 14.74
C PRO A 173 -7.58 13.61 14.62
N ARG A 174 -7.99 14.68 13.92
CA ARG A 174 -9.40 15.00 13.76
C ARG A 174 -10.13 13.97 12.91
N SER A 175 -9.50 13.44 11.85
CA SER A 175 -10.08 12.38 11.03
C SER A 175 -10.25 11.08 11.80
N LEU A 176 -9.28 10.69 12.62
CA LEU A 176 -9.39 9.51 13.49
C LEU A 176 -10.50 9.67 14.53
N GLU A 177 -10.64 10.86 15.15
CA GLU A 177 -11.76 11.15 16.05
C GLU A 177 -13.14 10.99 15.40
N LEU A 178 -13.25 11.19 14.08
CA LEU A 178 -14.49 10.97 13.34
C LEU A 178 -14.74 9.47 13.13
N CYS A 179 -13.70 8.68 12.83
CA CYS A 179 -13.79 7.22 12.73
C CYS A 179 -14.17 6.57 14.07
N ASP A 180 -13.64 7.06 15.19
CA ASP A 180 -13.93 6.54 16.53
C ASP A 180 -15.40 6.70 16.96
N ARG A 181 -16.22 7.44 16.19
CA ARG A 181 -17.65 7.65 16.45
C ARG A 181 -18.57 6.55 15.93
N PHE A 182 -18.04 5.62 15.15
CA PHE A 182 -18.78 4.41 14.81
C PHE A 182 -18.95 3.54 16.05
N ASP A 183 -20.11 2.90 16.21
CA ASP A 183 -20.36 1.99 17.33
C ASP A 183 -19.77 0.58 17.07
N ASP A 184 -19.50 0.27 15.81
CA ASP A 184 -18.99 -1.01 15.34
C ASP A 184 -17.47 -0.97 15.11
N SER A 185 -16.75 -1.95 15.64
CA SER A 185 -15.28 -1.98 15.58
C SER A 185 -14.74 -2.29 14.18
N PHE A 186 -15.51 -2.96 13.32
CA PHE A 186 -15.13 -3.20 11.94
C PHE A 186 -15.19 -1.89 11.14
N ALA A 187 -16.24 -1.09 11.33
CA ALA A 187 -16.35 0.25 10.74
C ALA A 187 -15.25 1.20 11.24
N GLN A 188 -14.98 1.23 12.55
CA GLN A 188 -13.87 2.02 13.13
C GLN A 188 -12.53 1.66 12.47
N ALA A 189 -12.20 0.37 12.41
CA ALA A 189 -10.94 -0.11 11.87
C ALA A 189 -10.79 0.17 10.36
N ALA A 190 -11.83 -0.08 9.56
CA ALA A 190 -11.82 0.22 8.13
C ALA A 190 -11.67 1.73 7.86
N CYS A 191 -12.37 2.57 8.61
CA CYS A 191 -12.26 4.03 8.51
C CYS A 191 -10.85 4.52 8.86
N ALA A 192 -10.29 4.08 9.99
CA ALA A 192 -8.93 4.44 10.39
C ALA A 192 -7.88 3.99 9.37
N ASN A 193 -8.06 2.81 8.78
CA ASN A 193 -7.22 2.30 7.71
C ASN A 193 -7.21 3.24 6.49
N GLY A 194 -8.38 3.73 6.05
CA GLY A 194 -8.48 4.76 4.99
C GLY A 194 -7.83 6.09 5.36
N VAL A 195 -7.98 6.53 6.61
CA VAL A 195 -7.31 7.74 7.12
C VAL A 195 -5.77 7.63 7.04
N PHE A 196 -5.19 6.50 7.44
CA PHE A 196 -3.74 6.30 7.36
C PHE A 196 -3.25 6.13 5.92
N MET A 197 -4.03 5.45 5.05
CA MET A 197 -3.71 5.38 3.63
C MET A 197 -3.57 6.79 3.05
N GLU A 198 -4.59 7.64 3.26
CA GLU A 198 -4.59 8.99 2.72
C GLU A 198 -3.54 9.89 3.36
N ASN A 199 -3.24 9.72 4.66
CA ASN A 199 -2.17 10.46 5.32
C ASN A 199 -0.81 10.27 4.66
N PHE A 200 -0.46 9.03 4.28
CA PHE A 200 0.81 8.69 3.64
C PHE A 200 0.77 8.77 2.11
N ASN A 201 -0.41 9.01 1.53
CA ASN A 201 -0.58 9.24 0.12
C ASN A 201 -0.10 10.65 -0.26
N THR A 202 0.87 10.75 -1.16
CA THR A 202 1.40 12.05 -1.65
C THR A 202 1.07 12.30 -3.12
N ASP A 203 0.22 11.46 -3.72
CA ASP A 203 -0.21 11.61 -5.10
C ASP A 203 -0.92 12.96 -5.31
N GLN A 204 -1.63 13.47 -4.28
CA GLN A 204 -2.28 14.78 -4.28
C GLN A 204 -1.35 15.92 -3.80
N LYS A 205 -0.20 16.12 -4.48
CA LYS A 205 0.89 17.10 -4.17
C LYS A 205 0.46 18.54 -3.79
N LEU A 206 -0.82 18.89 -3.95
CA LEU A 206 -1.41 20.18 -3.63
C LEU A 206 -1.71 20.38 -2.14
N HIS A 207 -1.91 19.31 -1.35
CA HIS A 207 -2.22 19.41 0.08
C HIS A 207 -1.63 18.26 0.92
N PRO A 208 -0.30 18.15 1.07
CA PRO A 208 0.28 17.09 1.90
C PRO A 208 -0.17 17.24 3.35
N SER A 209 -0.41 16.10 4.00
CA SER A 209 -0.69 16.06 5.44
C SER A 209 0.46 16.71 6.22
N ALA A 210 0.11 17.48 7.27
CA ALA A 210 1.08 18.01 8.22
C ALA A 210 1.77 16.90 9.04
N PHE A 211 1.28 15.67 8.94
CA PHE A 211 1.76 14.50 9.66
C PHE A 211 2.75 13.67 8.83
N LEU A 212 3.51 14.31 7.95
CA LEU A 212 4.57 13.72 7.15
C LEU A 212 5.90 14.40 7.41
N LYS A 213 6.96 13.60 7.59
CA LYS A 213 8.34 14.09 7.83
C LYS A 213 9.32 13.38 6.92
N ALA A 214 9.95 14.10 6.01
CA ALA A 214 10.88 13.49 5.06
C ALA A 214 12.11 12.85 5.73
N ASP A 215 12.53 13.39 6.88
CA ASP A 215 13.63 12.87 7.71
C ASP A 215 13.19 11.75 8.68
N ASP A 216 11.88 11.55 8.85
CA ASP A 216 11.30 10.45 9.62
C ASP A 216 10.02 9.93 8.93
N PRO A 217 10.14 9.11 7.86
CA PRO A 217 8.98 8.62 7.13
C PRO A 217 8.08 7.65 7.92
N LEU A 218 8.50 7.22 9.12
CA LEU A 218 7.66 6.47 10.06
C LEU A 218 6.77 7.39 10.91
N TYR A 219 6.98 8.70 10.91
CA TYR A 219 6.10 9.63 11.60
C TYR A 219 4.70 9.60 10.98
N PRO A 220 3.61 9.50 11.79
CA PRO A 220 3.55 9.59 13.26
C PRO A 220 3.34 8.25 13.98
N CYS A 221 3.82 7.14 13.43
CA CYS A 221 3.46 5.79 13.90
C CYS A 221 3.82 5.49 15.35
N ALA A 222 4.95 6.01 15.84
CA ALA A 222 5.35 5.83 17.24
C ALA A 222 4.32 6.41 18.25
N GLU A 223 3.59 7.45 17.84
CA GLU A 223 2.60 8.16 18.66
C GLU A 223 1.22 7.47 18.66
N GLN A 224 1.01 6.50 17.77
CA GLN A 224 -0.26 5.79 17.64
C GLN A 224 -0.38 4.64 18.65
N THR A 225 -1.60 4.14 18.83
CA THR A 225 -1.88 3.00 19.73
C THR A 225 -2.81 1.99 19.09
N GLY A 226 -2.76 0.74 19.55
CA GLY A 226 -3.70 -0.31 19.13
C GLY A 226 -3.70 -0.53 17.61
N GLN A 227 -4.89 -0.57 17.02
CA GLN A 227 -5.08 -0.79 15.59
C GLN A 227 -4.50 0.35 14.73
N HIS A 228 -4.63 1.61 15.16
CA HIS A 228 -4.07 2.77 14.46
C HIS A 228 -2.55 2.65 14.26
N LYS A 229 -1.85 2.05 15.23
CA LYS A 229 -0.41 1.82 15.12
C LYS A 229 -0.10 0.78 14.03
N ASN A 230 -0.88 -0.28 13.92
CA ASN A 230 -0.74 -1.25 12.82
C ASN A 230 -0.98 -0.59 11.46
N ASP A 231 -2.09 0.14 11.29
CA ASP A 231 -2.42 0.79 10.01
C ASP A 231 -1.38 1.85 9.63
N CYS A 232 -0.87 2.60 10.60
CA CYS A 232 0.20 3.56 10.35
C CYS A 232 1.48 2.88 9.80
N TYR A 233 1.97 1.83 10.47
CA TYR A 233 3.15 1.10 10.00
C TYR A 233 2.90 0.39 8.67
N LEU A 234 1.66 -0.01 8.36
CA LEU A 234 1.29 -0.59 7.06
C LEU A 234 1.44 0.44 5.93
N TYR A 235 1.08 1.70 6.14
CA TYR A 235 1.09 2.73 5.09
C TYR A 235 2.33 3.62 5.05
N ALA A 236 3.13 3.67 6.12
CA ALA A 236 4.40 4.42 6.13
C ALA A 236 5.34 4.11 4.92
N PRO A 237 5.44 2.86 4.42
CA PRO A 237 6.20 2.55 3.21
C PRO A 237 5.76 3.33 1.96
N THR A 238 4.49 3.71 1.84
CA THR A 238 3.99 4.51 0.72
C THR A 238 4.71 5.86 0.67
N TYR A 239 4.87 6.53 1.81
CA TYR A 239 5.58 7.80 1.86
C TYR A 239 7.10 7.62 1.68
N TYR A 240 7.70 6.59 2.30
CA TYR A 240 9.11 6.27 2.06
C TYR A 240 9.40 6.09 0.56
N LEU A 241 8.57 5.30 -0.16
CA LEU A 241 8.75 5.03 -1.58
C LEU A 241 8.46 6.26 -2.47
N SER A 242 7.69 7.24 -1.99
CA SER A 242 7.54 8.53 -2.67
C SER A 242 8.84 9.35 -2.68
N LEU A 243 9.65 9.23 -1.61
CA LEU A 243 10.95 9.89 -1.45
C LEU A 243 12.07 9.09 -2.14
N HIS A 244 11.97 7.75 -2.09
CA HIS A 244 12.94 6.78 -2.59
C HIS A 244 12.32 5.93 -3.71
N LYS A 245 12.03 6.60 -4.83
CA LYS A 245 11.25 6.02 -5.93
C LYS A 245 11.82 4.68 -6.42
N ASN A 246 10.95 3.66 -6.43
CA ASN A 246 11.27 2.30 -6.87
C ASN A 246 12.30 1.55 -6.03
N ASP A 247 12.74 2.08 -4.89
CA ASP A 247 13.74 1.42 -4.05
C ASP A 247 13.09 0.46 -3.04
N TYR A 248 12.37 -0.53 -3.57
CA TYR A 248 11.62 -1.47 -2.73
C TYR A 248 12.56 -2.32 -1.87
N THR A 249 13.74 -2.69 -2.36
CA THR A 249 14.71 -3.46 -1.58
C THR A 249 15.27 -2.66 -0.42
N ASP A 250 15.55 -1.36 -0.59
CA ASP A 250 15.95 -0.53 0.55
C ASP A 250 14.76 -0.19 1.47
N ALA A 251 13.53 -0.08 0.95
CA ALA A 251 12.33 0.03 1.79
C ALA A 251 12.15 -1.20 2.72
N LEU A 252 12.43 -2.40 2.21
CA LEU A 252 12.39 -3.63 3.00
C LEU A 252 13.43 -3.62 4.15
N LYS A 253 14.65 -3.12 3.90
CA LYS A 253 15.67 -2.95 4.94
C LYS A 253 15.32 -1.82 5.90
N TRP A 254 14.77 -0.72 5.39
CA TRP A 254 14.32 0.42 6.20
C TRP A 254 13.27 0.00 7.23
N CYS A 255 12.38 -0.93 6.89
CA CYS A 255 11.41 -1.50 7.83
C CYS A 255 12.04 -2.24 9.02
N GLU A 256 13.33 -2.60 9.01
CA GLU A 256 14.03 -3.13 10.19
C GLU A 256 14.14 -2.09 11.31
N GLY A 257 14.05 -0.80 10.98
CA GLY A 257 14.00 0.30 11.94
C GLY A 257 12.62 0.54 12.55
N ALA A 258 11.58 -0.16 12.11
CA ALA A 258 10.25 -0.05 12.70
C ALA A 258 10.21 -0.59 14.14
N GLU A 259 9.39 0.03 14.99
CA GLU A 259 9.18 -0.41 16.38
C GLU A 259 8.72 -1.86 16.42
N SER A 260 9.24 -2.66 17.37
CA SER A 260 8.73 -4.01 17.60
C SER A 260 7.31 -3.97 18.19
N PRO A 261 6.34 -4.76 17.71
CA PRO A 261 6.46 -5.87 16.74
C PRO A 261 6.15 -5.51 15.27
N TYR A 262 6.10 -4.22 14.90
CA TYR A 262 5.56 -3.73 13.62
C TYR A 262 6.49 -3.85 12.41
N VAL A 263 7.67 -4.44 12.55
CA VAL A 263 8.59 -4.72 11.42
C VAL A 263 7.90 -5.51 10.31
N THR A 264 7.14 -6.55 10.64
CA THR A 264 6.41 -7.34 9.63
C THR A 264 5.25 -6.57 9.01
N THR A 265 4.60 -5.68 9.76
CA THR A 265 3.52 -4.82 9.24
C THR A 265 4.07 -3.80 8.25
N CYS A 266 5.23 -3.20 8.54
CA CYS A 266 5.94 -2.34 7.60
C CYS A 266 6.34 -3.11 6.33
N VAL A 267 6.89 -4.32 6.47
CA VAL A 267 7.25 -5.17 5.32
C VAL A 267 6.03 -5.57 4.49
N GLN A 268 4.89 -5.84 5.13
CA GLN A 268 3.61 -6.04 4.45
C GLN A 268 3.23 -4.81 3.62
N GLY A 269 3.36 -3.61 4.20
CA GLY A 269 3.15 -2.34 3.51
C GLY A 269 4.01 -2.14 2.27
N VAL A 270 5.30 -2.52 2.34
CA VAL A 270 6.18 -2.50 1.17
C VAL A 270 5.66 -3.42 0.07
N GLY A 271 5.26 -4.64 0.41
CA GLY A 271 4.67 -5.58 -0.55
C GLY A 271 3.40 -5.05 -1.21
N SER A 272 2.53 -4.41 -0.42
CA SER A 272 1.32 -3.73 -0.93
C SER A 272 1.69 -2.58 -1.87
N GLN A 273 2.50 -1.61 -1.44
CA GLN A 273 2.84 -0.49 -2.31
C GLN A 273 3.56 -0.94 -3.59
N ALA A 274 4.46 -1.92 -3.49
CA ALA A 274 5.21 -2.41 -4.64
C ALA A 274 4.31 -3.09 -5.68
N ILE A 275 3.30 -3.87 -5.27
CA ILE A 275 2.35 -4.45 -6.24
C ILE A 275 1.34 -3.42 -6.76
N LYS A 276 0.97 -2.38 -5.97
CA LYS A 276 0.13 -1.26 -6.44
C LYS A 276 0.71 -0.67 -7.73
N GLU A 277 2.00 -0.44 -7.71
CA GLU A 277 2.74 0.23 -8.77
C GLU A 277 3.17 -0.70 -9.92
N ASN A 278 3.01 -2.02 -9.74
CA ASN A 278 3.47 -3.05 -10.66
C ASN A 278 2.46 -4.19 -10.81
N ILE A 279 1.15 -3.88 -10.81
CA ILE A 279 0.06 -4.87 -10.82
C ILE A 279 0.17 -5.84 -12.00
N ASN A 280 0.70 -5.35 -13.14
CA ASN A 280 0.93 -6.12 -14.37
C ASN A 280 2.21 -6.98 -14.34
N ASN A 281 3.03 -6.90 -13.28
CA ASN A 281 4.28 -7.65 -13.13
C ASN A 281 4.45 -8.22 -11.71
N PRO A 282 3.53 -9.09 -11.25
CA PRO A 282 3.58 -9.64 -9.90
C PRO A 282 4.82 -10.49 -9.63
N LYS A 283 5.39 -11.12 -10.66
CA LYS A 283 6.64 -11.89 -10.55
C LYS A 283 7.86 -11.05 -10.24
N PHE A 284 7.88 -9.78 -10.64
CA PHE A 284 8.90 -8.85 -10.20
C PHE A 284 8.79 -8.60 -8.68
N ILE A 285 7.58 -8.41 -8.17
CA ILE A 285 7.35 -8.15 -6.74
C ILE A 285 7.67 -9.38 -5.88
N GLU A 286 7.38 -10.58 -6.36
CA GLU A 286 7.84 -11.80 -5.70
C GLU A 286 9.38 -11.82 -5.54
N LYS A 287 10.13 -11.44 -6.59
CA LYS A 287 11.60 -11.37 -6.53
C LYS A 287 12.09 -10.30 -5.55
N VAL A 288 11.41 -9.15 -5.50
CA VAL A 288 11.70 -8.10 -4.51
C VAL A 288 11.52 -8.65 -3.09
N CYS A 289 10.38 -9.29 -2.80
CA CYS A 289 10.10 -9.87 -1.48
C CYS A 289 11.17 -10.90 -1.08
N MET A 290 11.70 -11.67 -2.04
CA MET A 290 12.72 -12.70 -1.80
C MET A 290 14.11 -12.17 -1.43
N SER A 291 14.32 -10.84 -1.43
CA SER A 291 15.58 -10.22 -0.96
C SER A 291 15.73 -10.18 0.57
N ASN A 292 14.73 -10.67 1.32
CA ASN A 292 14.61 -10.55 2.77
C ASN A 292 14.80 -11.88 3.54
N THR A 293 14.72 -11.81 4.87
CA THR A 293 14.61 -13.01 5.73
C THR A 293 13.27 -13.75 5.51
N LYS A 294 13.18 -15.04 5.85
CA LYS A 294 11.97 -15.84 5.55
C LYS A 294 10.67 -15.27 6.14
N THR A 295 10.69 -14.78 7.38
CA THR A 295 9.50 -14.18 8.01
C THR A 295 9.06 -12.89 7.28
N GLN A 296 10.02 -12.08 6.84
CA GLN A 296 9.75 -10.87 6.06
C GLN A 296 9.30 -11.21 4.62
N ILE A 297 9.80 -12.29 4.01
CA ILE A 297 9.30 -12.79 2.72
C ILE A 297 7.80 -13.05 2.83
N ASP A 298 7.37 -13.80 3.85
CA ASP A 298 5.96 -14.15 4.02
C ASP A 298 5.09 -12.91 4.24
N ALA A 299 5.53 -11.94 5.05
CA ALA A 299 4.82 -10.68 5.26
C ALA A 299 4.70 -9.84 3.98
N CYS A 300 5.78 -9.72 3.19
CA CYS A 300 5.78 -9.00 1.92
C CYS A 300 4.82 -9.64 0.90
N ILE A 301 4.81 -10.97 0.81
CA ILE A 301 3.87 -11.71 -0.06
C ILE A 301 2.42 -11.51 0.43
N VAL A 302 2.16 -11.53 1.73
CA VAL A 302 0.81 -11.23 2.27
C VAL A 302 0.35 -9.83 1.86
N GLY A 303 1.23 -8.82 1.95
CA GLY A 303 0.90 -7.46 1.56
C GLY A 303 0.62 -7.31 0.06
N MET A 304 1.46 -7.97 -0.75
CA MET A 304 1.27 -8.06 -2.20
C MET A 304 -0.10 -8.66 -2.55
N ILE A 305 -0.47 -9.79 -1.94
CA ILE A 305 -1.72 -10.48 -2.28
C ILE A 305 -2.94 -9.76 -1.73
N GLY A 306 -2.86 -9.21 -0.52
CA GLY A 306 -3.95 -8.40 0.05
C GLY A 306 -4.30 -7.20 -0.82
N LEU A 307 -3.30 -6.48 -1.34
CA LEU A 307 -3.56 -5.37 -2.26
C LEU A 307 -4.07 -5.85 -3.62
N PHE A 308 -3.55 -6.96 -4.15
CA PHE A 308 -4.02 -7.53 -5.41
C PHE A 308 -5.51 -7.89 -5.35
N ILE A 309 -5.97 -8.48 -4.24
CA ILE A 309 -7.40 -8.78 -4.00
C ILE A 309 -8.23 -7.49 -4.02
N ASN A 310 -7.78 -6.45 -3.30
CA ASN A 310 -8.49 -5.16 -3.25
C ASN A 310 -8.57 -4.52 -4.65
N HIS A 311 -7.47 -4.50 -5.41
CA HIS A 311 -7.46 -3.93 -6.77
C HIS A 311 -8.53 -4.51 -7.71
N TYR A 312 -8.83 -5.80 -7.58
CA TYR A 312 -9.84 -6.48 -8.40
C TYR A 312 -11.20 -6.64 -7.69
N GLY A 313 -11.30 -6.34 -6.40
CA GLY A 313 -12.46 -6.67 -5.58
C GLY A 313 -12.85 -8.14 -5.65
N SER A 314 -11.88 -9.05 -5.80
CA SER A 314 -12.12 -10.48 -6.02
C SER A 314 -10.95 -11.35 -5.55
N LEU A 315 -11.28 -12.57 -5.10
CA LEU A 315 -10.30 -13.58 -4.71
C LEU A 315 -9.74 -14.35 -5.92
N GLU A 316 -10.52 -14.52 -6.98
CA GLU A 316 -10.20 -15.41 -8.11
C GLU A 316 -8.87 -15.01 -8.82
N PRO A 317 -8.62 -13.74 -9.16
CA PRO A 317 -7.32 -13.35 -9.74
C PRO A 317 -6.13 -13.62 -8.81
N ALA A 318 -6.33 -13.53 -7.49
CA ALA A 318 -5.28 -13.82 -6.53
C ALA A 318 -4.99 -15.32 -6.41
N GLU A 319 -6.01 -16.18 -6.55
CA GLU A 319 -5.85 -17.64 -6.58
C GLU A 319 -4.99 -18.06 -7.78
N GLU A 320 -5.28 -17.55 -8.98
CA GLU A 320 -4.48 -17.78 -10.19
C GLU A 320 -3.05 -17.29 -10.02
N LEU A 321 -2.85 -16.14 -9.38
CA LEU A 321 -1.53 -15.61 -9.09
C LEU A 321 -0.74 -16.52 -8.13
N CYS A 322 -1.37 -17.04 -7.08
CA CYS A 322 -0.71 -17.95 -6.13
C CYS A 322 -0.18 -19.22 -6.81
N GLU A 323 -0.86 -19.73 -7.85
CA GLU A 323 -0.37 -20.88 -8.61
C GLU A 323 0.89 -20.58 -9.42
N GLN A 324 1.07 -19.32 -9.81
CA GLN A 324 2.23 -18.88 -10.58
C GLN A 324 3.44 -18.67 -9.68
N LEU A 325 3.27 -18.26 -8.41
CA LEU A 325 4.35 -18.01 -7.45
C LEU A 325 5.25 -19.22 -7.18
N GLU A 326 6.49 -18.96 -6.74
CA GLU A 326 7.44 -19.96 -6.28
C GLU A 326 6.84 -20.83 -5.18
N LYS A 327 7.12 -22.14 -5.20
CA LYS A 327 6.49 -23.10 -4.28
C LYS A 327 6.67 -22.73 -2.81
N SER A 328 7.80 -22.10 -2.45
CA SER A 328 8.09 -21.66 -1.09
C SER A 328 7.24 -20.49 -0.60
N ASN A 329 6.60 -19.75 -1.51
CA ASN A 329 5.83 -18.54 -1.23
C ASN A 329 4.31 -18.77 -1.30
N ARG A 330 3.88 -19.85 -1.97
CA ARG A 330 2.45 -20.21 -2.13
C ARG A 330 1.70 -20.30 -0.80
N ARG A 331 2.34 -20.80 0.25
CA ARG A 331 1.71 -20.88 1.58
C ARG A 331 1.31 -19.49 2.08
N ALA A 332 2.23 -18.51 2.05
CA ALA A 332 1.93 -17.14 2.48
C ALA A 332 0.83 -16.51 1.60
N CYS A 333 0.90 -16.77 0.30
CA CYS A 333 -0.10 -16.33 -0.68
C CYS A 333 -1.52 -16.81 -0.33
N TYR A 334 -1.71 -18.13 -0.18
CA TYR A 334 -3.02 -18.70 0.16
C TYR A 334 -3.50 -18.34 1.57
N LEU A 335 -2.59 -18.10 2.53
CA LEU A 335 -2.97 -17.58 3.84
C LEU A 335 -3.57 -16.17 3.75
N SER A 336 -3.02 -15.32 2.86
CA SER A 336 -3.60 -14.00 2.59
C SER A 336 -5.01 -14.11 2.02
N ILE A 337 -5.23 -14.99 1.03
CA ILE A 337 -6.56 -15.25 0.45
C ILE A 337 -7.54 -15.72 1.52
N GLN A 338 -7.14 -16.70 2.33
CA GLN A 338 -7.99 -17.22 3.41
C GLN A 338 -8.33 -16.15 4.46
N SER A 339 -7.41 -15.22 4.74
CA SER A 339 -7.69 -14.11 5.64
C SER A 339 -8.75 -13.17 5.07
N SER A 340 -8.66 -12.87 3.77
CA SER A 340 -9.60 -12.00 3.06
C SER A 340 -10.96 -12.65 2.77
N SER A 341 -11.03 -13.99 2.69
CA SER A 341 -12.23 -14.71 2.25
C SER A 341 -13.47 -14.44 3.11
N ARG A 342 -13.28 -14.02 4.36
CA ARG A 342 -14.37 -13.65 5.27
C ARG A 342 -15.17 -12.45 4.77
N LEU A 343 -14.53 -11.50 4.06
CA LEU A 343 -15.18 -10.31 3.51
C LEU A 343 -16.02 -10.64 2.25
N PHE A 344 -15.73 -11.76 1.60
CA PHE A 344 -16.41 -12.19 0.37
C PHE A 344 -17.43 -13.32 0.61
N ALA A 345 -17.60 -13.74 1.87
CA ALA A 345 -18.59 -14.72 2.25
C ALA A 345 -19.97 -14.04 2.34
N ASN A 346 -20.93 -14.52 1.55
CA ASN A 346 -22.33 -14.07 1.56
C ASN A 346 -23.14 -14.70 2.70
#